data_AF-A0A9Q0RYQ5-F1
#
_entry.id   AF-A0A9Q0RYQ5-F1
#
_cell.length_a   1.000
_cell.length_b   1.000
_cell.length_c   1.000
_cell.angle_alpha   90.00
_cell.angle_beta   90.00
_cell.angle_gamma   90.00
#
_symmetry.space_group_name_H-M   'P 1'
#
loop_
_entity.id
_entity.type
_entity.pdbx_description
1 polymer ?
#
loop_
_entity_poly.entity_id
_entity_poly.type
_entity_poly.pdbx_seq_one_letter_code
_entity_poly.pdbx_strand_id
1 'polypeptide(L)'
;MSLTGKIEDDNIPLADDDPQAIINEDSADGGMANGRSMDSLRSSYTNSSSNSELDTDINPDDKEEKARLISQVLELQNTLDDLAQRVDSVKEENLKLKSENQVLGQYIENLMSASSVFQSTSPNTKKK
;
A
#
# COMPACT_ATOMS: atom_id res chain seq x y z
N MET A 1 41.81 -4.15 -12.24
CA MET A 1 41.40 -3.11 -11.27
C MET A 1 39.91 -3.25 -11.07
N SER A 2 39.53 -3.71 -9.88
CA SER A 2 38.15 -3.92 -9.43
C SER A 2 37.49 -2.61 -9.04
N LEU A 3 36.19 -2.46 -9.31
CA LEU A 3 35.25 -1.71 -8.47
C LEU A 3 33.86 -2.36 -8.58
N THR A 4 33.64 -3.41 -7.79
CA THR A 4 32.31 -3.90 -7.42
C THR A 4 31.82 -3.05 -6.25
N GLY A 5 30.91 -2.11 -6.51
CA GLY A 5 30.16 -1.43 -5.46
C GLY A 5 28.96 -2.27 -5.07
N LYS A 6 29.10 -3.08 -4.01
CA LYS A 6 27.99 -3.72 -3.31
C LYS A 6 27.20 -2.62 -2.58
N ILE A 7 25.93 -2.45 -2.93
CA ILE A 7 24.96 -1.79 -2.06
C ILE A 7 24.28 -2.94 -1.30
N GLU A 8 24.86 -3.26 -0.15
CA GLU A 8 24.16 -3.95 0.94
C GLU A 8 23.39 -2.86 1.71
N ASP A 9 22.27 -3.25 2.33
CA ASP A 9 21.38 -2.45 3.21
C ASP A 9 20.10 -1.88 2.58
N ASP A 10 19.02 -2.65 2.69
CA ASP A 10 17.67 -2.18 3.02
C ASP A 10 16.78 -3.36 3.46
N ASN A 11 17.26 -4.13 4.43
CA ASN A 11 16.41 -5.05 5.19
C ASN A 11 15.89 -4.29 6.42
N ILE A 12 14.89 -3.42 6.18
CA ILE A 12 14.23 -2.67 7.25
C ILE A 12 13.50 -3.70 8.14
N PRO A 13 13.82 -3.80 9.45
CA PRO A 13 13.13 -4.74 10.33
C PRO A 13 11.65 -4.39 10.41
N LEU A 14 10.76 -5.36 10.16
CA LEU A 14 9.32 -5.23 10.38
C LEU A 14 9.08 -5.02 11.88
N ALA A 15 8.36 -3.97 12.25
CA ALA A 15 7.98 -3.66 13.64
C ALA A 15 6.96 -4.66 14.25
N ASP A 16 6.58 -5.70 13.51
CA ASP A 16 5.63 -6.74 13.94
C ASP A 16 6.26 -7.84 14.81
N ASP A 17 7.59 -7.87 14.94
CA ASP A 17 8.29 -8.91 15.71
C ASP A 17 8.46 -8.54 17.20
N ASP A 18 7.72 -7.55 17.72
CA ASP A 18 7.74 -7.17 19.13
C ASP A 18 6.82 -8.11 19.94
N PRO A 19 7.36 -9.06 20.74
CA PRO A 19 6.58 -10.12 21.39
C PRO A 19 5.72 -9.63 22.58
N GLN A 20 5.49 -8.32 22.71
CA GLN A 20 4.74 -7.71 23.83
C GLN A 20 3.40 -7.07 23.46
N ALA A 21 2.95 -7.17 22.20
CA ALA A 21 1.60 -6.74 21.81
C ALA A 21 0.55 -7.84 22.03
N ILE A 22 0.37 -8.31 23.28
CA ILE A 22 -0.80 -9.12 23.64
C ILE A 22 -1.94 -8.16 23.98
N ILE A 23 -2.84 -7.94 23.03
CA ILE A 23 -4.11 -7.25 23.29
C ILE A 23 -5.00 -8.27 24.00
N ASN A 24 -5.12 -8.17 25.34
CA ASN A 24 -6.07 -8.98 26.09
C ASN A 24 -7.50 -8.54 25.72
N GLU A 25 -8.18 -9.36 24.93
CA GLU A 25 -9.53 -9.10 24.42
C GLU A 25 -10.64 -9.52 25.41
N ASP A 26 -10.45 -9.28 26.70
CA ASP A 26 -11.47 -9.57 27.72
C ASP A 26 -11.39 -8.58 28.88
N SER A 27 -12.18 -7.51 28.80
CA SER A 27 -12.64 -6.69 29.95
C SER A 27 -13.78 -5.77 29.52
N ALA A 28 -14.96 -6.36 29.33
CA ALA A 28 -16.22 -5.63 29.44
C ALA A 28 -16.71 -5.73 30.89
N ASP A 29 -16.68 -4.62 31.62
CA ASP A 29 -17.68 -4.17 32.63
C ASP A 29 -17.03 -3.24 33.67
N GLY A 30 -17.73 -2.16 34.04
CA GLY A 30 -17.30 -1.25 35.11
C GLY A 30 -17.58 0.23 34.84
N GLY A 31 -18.85 0.61 34.77
CA GLY A 31 -19.26 2.01 34.73
C GLY A 31 -18.91 2.78 36.01
N MET A 32 -18.43 4.02 35.85
CA MET A 32 -18.52 5.06 36.88
C MET A 32 -19.14 6.30 36.25
N ALA A 33 -20.41 6.51 36.59
CA ALA A 33 -21.08 7.78 36.39
C ALA A 33 -20.37 8.85 37.22
N ASN A 34 -19.94 9.95 36.59
CA ASN A 34 -19.74 11.20 37.32
C ASN A 34 -20.29 12.35 36.49
N GLY A 35 -21.55 12.66 36.76
CA GLY A 35 -22.22 13.82 36.20
C GLY A 35 -21.79 15.12 36.89
N ARG A 36 -21.95 16.20 36.14
CA ARG A 36 -22.02 17.62 36.54
C ARG A 36 -20.69 18.35 36.67
N SER A 37 -20.31 19.04 35.59
CA SER A 37 -20.41 20.50 35.60
C SER A 37 -20.57 21.02 34.18
N MET A 38 -21.71 21.67 33.94
CA MET A 38 -21.78 22.74 32.95
C MET A 38 -20.72 23.77 33.33
N ASP A 39 -19.74 23.98 32.47
CA ASP A 39 -19.28 25.32 32.13
C ASP A 39 -18.58 25.23 30.78
N SER A 40 -19.23 25.86 29.83
CA SER A 40 -18.87 25.95 28.43
C SER A 40 -17.48 26.58 28.29
N LEU A 41 -16.46 25.76 28.01
CA LEU A 41 -15.37 26.25 27.17
C LEU A 41 -15.96 26.41 25.76
N ARG A 42 -16.66 27.54 25.60
CA ARG A 42 -17.04 28.10 24.31
C ARG A 42 -15.77 28.14 23.48
N SER A 43 -15.64 27.16 22.61
CA SER A 43 -14.53 27.09 21.68
C SER A 43 -14.50 28.37 20.87
N SER A 44 -13.37 29.06 20.87
CA SER A 44 -13.09 30.27 20.11
C SER A 44 -13.09 30.07 18.59
N TYR A 45 -13.61 28.94 18.09
CA TYR A 45 -13.88 28.71 16.67
C TYR A 45 -15.37 28.50 16.36
N THR A 46 -16.32 28.84 17.25
CA THR A 46 -17.74 28.89 16.86
C THR A 46 -17.96 30.00 15.83
N ASN A 47 -17.76 29.62 14.56
CA ASN A 47 -18.57 29.92 13.39
C ASN A 47 -19.85 30.69 13.76
N SER A 48 -19.71 32.00 13.89
CA SER A 48 -20.80 32.95 14.14
C SER A 48 -20.31 34.32 13.73
N SER A 49 -20.07 34.49 12.43
CA SER A 49 -20.20 35.74 11.68
C SER A 49 -19.92 35.45 10.20
N SER A 50 -20.82 35.93 9.34
CA SER A 50 -20.64 36.15 7.90
C SER A 50 -20.22 34.96 7.02
N ASN A 51 -21.13 33.98 6.87
CA ASN A 51 -21.09 33.03 5.75
C ASN A 51 -21.57 33.64 4.41
N SER A 52 -21.31 34.94 4.18
CA SER A 52 -21.76 35.65 2.98
C SER A 52 -21.12 37.03 2.82
N GLU A 53 -19.82 37.23 3.12
CA GLU A 53 -19.23 38.58 2.92
C GLU A 53 -17.71 38.63 2.72
N LEU A 54 -17.06 37.49 2.49
CA LEU A 54 -15.65 37.42 2.06
C LEU A 54 -15.49 36.92 0.63
N ASP A 55 -16.59 36.77 -0.10
CA ASP A 55 -16.61 36.37 -1.51
C ASP A 55 -16.77 37.58 -2.46
N THR A 56 -16.80 38.79 -1.89
CA THR A 56 -17.11 40.05 -2.58
C THR A 56 -15.87 40.73 -3.19
N ASP A 57 -14.66 40.25 -2.90
CA ASP A 57 -13.42 40.89 -3.37
C ASP A 57 -12.46 39.93 -4.12
N ILE A 58 -12.97 38.80 -4.60
CA ILE A 58 -12.24 37.93 -5.53
C ILE A 58 -12.70 38.31 -6.93
N ASN A 59 -11.76 38.79 -7.76
CA ASN A 59 -12.01 39.13 -9.16
C ASN A 59 -12.72 37.94 -9.85
N PRO A 60 -13.85 38.13 -10.56
CA PRO A 60 -14.53 37.04 -11.27
C PRO A 60 -13.58 36.18 -12.13
N ASP A 61 -12.53 36.77 -12.68
CA ASP A 61 -11.49 36.06 -13.45
C ASP A 61 -10.74 35.02 -12.58
N ASP A 62 -10.42 35.35 -11.33
CA ASP A 62 -9.72 34.44 -10.40
C ASP A 62 -10.61 33.26 -10.00
N LYS A 63 -11.93 33.49 -9.87
CA LYS A 63 -12.90 32.41 -9.62
C LYS A 63 -12.99 31.47 -10.80
N GLU A 64 -12.96 31.99 -12.02
CA GLU A 64 -12.97 31.18 -13.23
C GLU A 64 -11.68 30.39 -13.41
N GLU A 65 -10.51 31.00 -13.18
CA GLU A 65 -9.23 30.31 -13.24
C GLU A 65 -9.16 29.18 -12.22
N LYS A 66 -9.59 29.44 -10.98
CA LYS A 66 -9.69 28.41 -9.94
C LYS A 66 -10.62 27.27 -10.37
N ALA A 67 -11.76 27.57 -10.98
CA ALA A 67 -12.68 26.55 -11.49
C ALA A 67 -12.03 25.70 -12.60
N ARG A 68 -11.27 26.32 -13.52
CA ARG A 68 -10.54 25.60 -14.58
C ARG A 68 -9.45 24.68 -14.00
N LEU A 69 -8.69 25.17 -13.00
CA LEU A 69 -7.68 24.38 -12.32
C LEU A 69 -8.29 23.19 -11.57
N ILE A 70 -9.43 23.39 -10.92
CA ILE A 70 -10.17 22.30 -10.25
C ILE A 70 -10.57 21.23 -11.27
N SER A 71 -11.14 21.62 -12.42
CA SER A 71 -11.51 20.67 -13.46
C SER A 71 -10.31 19.87 -13.97
N GLN A 72 -9.18 20.53 -14.22
CA GLN A 72 -7.96 19.86 -14.66
C GLN A 72 -7.45 18.85 -13.61
N VAL A 73 -7.46 19.23 -12.33
CA VAL A 73 -7.07 18.32 -11.25
C VAL A 73 -7.99 17.11 -11.19
N LEU A 74 -9.30 17.29 -11.34
CA LEU A 74 -10.27 16.18 -11.35
C LEU A 74 -10.04 15.23 -12.54
N GLU A 75 -9.77 15.76 -13.72
CA GLU A 75 -9.45 14.95 -14.90
C GLU A 75 -8.16 14.13 -14.70
N LEU A 76 -7.12 14.75 -14.13
CA LEU A 76 -5.87 14.08 -13.82
C LEU A 76 -6.05 13.01 -12.74
N GLN A 77 -6.86 13.27 -11.71
CA GLN A 77 -7.20 12.31 -10.67
C GLN A 77 -7.92 11.10 -11.25
N ASN A 78 -8.92 11.31 -12.12
CA ASN A 78 -9.62 10.22 -12.80
C ASN A 78 -8.66 9.38 -13.66
N THR A 79 -7.78 10.04 -14.43
CA THR A 79 -6.78 9.34 -15.26
C THR A 79 -5.79 8.53 -14.41
N LEU A 80 -5.38 9.07 -13.26
CA LEU A 80 -4.48 8.39 -12.34
C LEU A 80 -5.16 7.17 -11.70
N ASP A 81 -6.42 7.30 -11.30
CA ASP A 81 -7.21 6.21 -10.72
C ASP A 81 -7.40 5.05 -11.73
N ASP A 82 -7.76 5.38 -12.97
CA ASP A 82 -7.85 4.41 -14.07
C ASP A 82 -6.52 3.66 -14.29
N LEU A 83 -5.40 4.39 -14.25
CA LEU A 83 -4.08 3.79 -14.41
C LEU A 83 -3.71 2.90 -13.22
N ALA A 84 -4.03 3.32 -11.99
CA ALA A 84 -3.80 2.53 -10.78
C ALA A 84 -4.56 1.20 -10.84
N GLN A 85 -5.84 1.24 -11.22
CA GLN A 85 -6.66 0.03 -11.36
C GLN A 85 -6.11 -0.92 -12.43
N ARG A 86 -5.62 -0.40 -13.56
CA ARG A 86 -4.98 -1.21 -14.60
C ARG A 86 -3.69 -1.86 -14.10
N VAL A 87 -2.88 -1.12 -13.34
CA VAL A 87 -1.66 -1.66 -12.73
C VAL A 87 -1.98 -2.79 -11.78
N ASP A 88 -3.00 -2.64 -10.93
CA ASP A 88 -3.41 -3.69 -10.00
C ASP A 88 -3.95 -4.93 -10.72
N SER A 89 -4.72 -4.74 -11.80
CA SER A 89 -5.18 -5.84 -12.66
C SER A 89 -4.00 -6.61 -13.29
N VAL A 90 -2.98 -5.90 -13.78
CA VAL A 90 -1.76 -6.51 -14.35
C VAL A 90 -0.96 -7.26 -13.29
N LYS A 91 -0.88 -6.73 -12.05
CA LYS A 91 -0.22 -7.42 -10.94
C LYS A 91 -0.93 -8.71 -10.59
N GLU A 92 -2.26 -8.72 -10.53
CA GLU A 92 -3.06 -9.91 -10.25
C GLU A 92 -2.85 -10.99 -11.32
N GLU A 93 -2.91 -10.63 -12.60
CA GLU A 93 -2.65 -11.55 -13.70
C GLU A 93 -1.21 -12.09 -13.64
N ASN A 94 -0.23 -11.25 -13.33
CA ASN A 94 1.16 -11.66 -13.19
C ASN A 94 1.35 -12.68 -12.05
N LEU A 95 0.69 -12.48 -10.91
CA LEU A 95 0.72 -13.42 -9.78
C LEU A 95 0.09 -14.76 -10.18
N LYS A 96 -1.04 -14.73 -10.87
CA LYS A 96 -1.69 -15.94 -11.38
C LYS A 96 -0.75 -16.72 -12.31
N LEU A 97 -0.15 -16.05 -13.29
CA LEU A 97 0.81 -16.67 -14.21
C LEU A 97 2.04 -17.23 -13.50
N LYS A 98 2.57 -16.53 -12.49
CA LYS A 98 3.68 -17.03 -11.67
C LYS A 98 3.30 -18.31 -10.92
N SER A 99 2.11 -18.34 -10.32
CA SER A 99 1.61 -19.52 -9.59
C SER A 99 1.42 -20.73 -10.52
N GLU A 100 0.86 -20.51 -11.71
CA GLU A 100 0.69 -21.56 -12.71
C GLU A 100 2.04 -22.08 -13.22
N ASN A 101 2.97 -21.18 -13.54
CA ASN A 101 4.32 -21.54 -13.96
C ASN A 101 5.08 -22.30 -12.86
N GLN A 102 4.88 -21.97 -11.59
CA GLN A 102 5.47 -22.72 -10.49
C GLN A 102 4.97 -24.17 -10.46
N VAL A 103 3.66 -24.37 -10.60
CA VAL A 103 3.06 -25.70 -10.63
C VAL A 103 3.54 -26.50 -11.84
N LEU A 104 3.57 -25.88 -13.03
CA LEU A 104 4.09 -26.51 -14.25
C LEU A 104 5.57 -26.84 -14.14
N GLY A 105 6.37 -25.94 -13.57
CA GLY A 105 7.80 -26.16 -13.31
C GLY A 105 8.03 -27.39 -12.42
N GLN A 106 7.30 -27.49 -11.31
CA GLN A 106 7.39 -28.66 -10.42
C GLN A 106 6.98 -29.96 -11.14
N TYR A 107 5.93 -29.91 -11.96
CA TYR A 107 5.51 -31.08 -12.74
C TYR A 107 6.61 -31.55 -13.70
N ILE A 108 7.26 -30.61 -14.40
CA ILE A 108 8.38 -30.92 -15.30
C ILE A 108 9.57 -31.49 -14.52
N GLU A 109 9.94 -30.89 -13.38
CA GLU A 109 11.00 -31.40 -12.51
C GLU A 109 10.71 -32.82 -12.00
N ASN A 110 9.47 -33.10 -11.61
CA ASN A 110 9.06 -34.43 -11.17
C ASN A 110 9.17 -35.45 -12.31
N LEU A 111 8.80 -35.08 -13.53
CA LEU A 111 8.98 -35.95 -14.71
C LEU A 111 10.46 -36.18 -15.04
N MET A 112 11.30 -35.14 -14.99
CA MET A 112 12.73 -35.25 -15.27
C MET A 112 13.46 -36.10 -14.23
N SER A 113 13.09 -35.98 -12.94
CA SER A 113 13.70 -36.74 -11.85
C SER A 113 13.26 -38.21 -11.80
N ALA A 114 11.98 -38.49 -12.10
CA ALA A 114 11.45 -39.85 -12.14
C ALA A 114 11.82 -40.61 -13.43
N SER A 115 12.12 -39.91 -14.52
CA SER A 115 12.56 -40.52 -15.78
C SER A 115 14.06 -40.79 -15.77
N SER A 116 14.43 -42.07 -15.76
CA SER A 116 15.83 -42.53 -15.84
C SER A 116 16.58 -42.05 -17.09
N VAL A 117 15.86 -41.57 -18.12
CA VAL A 117 16.45 -41.07 -19.38
C VAL A 117 17.22 -39.76 -19.18
N PHE A 118 16.91 -38.95 -18.16
CA PHE A 118 17.56 -37.67 -17.92
C PHE A 118 18.68 -37.71 -16.86
N GLN A 119 18.89 -38.84 -16.19
CA GLN A 119 19.95 -39.00 -15.18
C GLN A 119 21.34 -39.27 -15.80
N SER A 120 21.39 -39.79 -17.04
CA SER A 120 22.63 -40.35 -17.63
C SER A 120 23.58 -39.34 -18.29
N THR A 121 23.30 -38.04 -18.27
CA THR A 121 24.20 -37.03 -18.89
C THR A 121 25.03 -36.21 -17.89
N SER A 122 25.03 -36.55 -16.60
CA SER A 122 25.97 -35.93 -15.66
C SER A 122 27.40 -36.47 -15.89
N PRO A 123 28.39 -35.64 -16.30
CA PRO A 123 29.77 -36.06 -16.32
C PRO A 123 30.23 -36.27 -14.86
N ASN A 124 30.41 -37.53 -14.48
CA ASN A 124 31.07 -37.90 -13.23
C ASN A 124 32.49 -37.30 -13.18
N THR A 125 32.63 -36.08 -12.68
CA THR A 125 33.92 -35.48 -12.34
C THR A 125 34.42 -36.08 -11.04
N LYS A 126 34.78 -37.37 -11.07
CA LYS A 126 35.55 -38.00 -9.99
C LYS A 126 36.95 -37.40 -10.01
N LYS A 127 37.18 -36.37 -9.19
CA LYS A 127 38.53 -35.90 -8.86
C LYS A 127 39.26 -37.03 -8.12
N LYS A 128 40.37 -37.49 -8.69
CA LYS A 128 41.32 -38.43 -8.11
C LYS A 128 42.50 -37.65 -7.56
#